data_AF-A0A5J6U932-F1
#
_entry.id   AF-A0A5J6U932-F1
#
_cell.length_a   1.000
_cell.length_b   1.000
_cell.length_c   1.000
_cell.angle_alpha   90.00
_cell.angle_beta   90.00
_cell.angle_gamma   90.00
#
_symmetry.space_group_name_H-M   'P 1'
#
loop_
_entity.id
_entity.type
_entity.pdbx_description
1 polymer ?
#
loop_
_entity_poly.entity_id
_entity_poly.type
_entity_poly.pdbx_seq_one_letter_code
_entity_poly.pdbx_strand_id
1 'polypeptide(L)'
;MGGTALLVLTPHIPEHVEPIVVEEMIAEGLTPDKSDPDFWYSADGLPYAYEVQSPDEETEPEELEAIQQATRVTIRCGIVLHIFVSNIAGRPALGRMAHRVAQRTDGWVLVDFYHAPGDVLERLSNAHQCLQVGEIYFMDAEAMAAWLTHPEFHVVK
;
A
#
# COMPACT_ATOMS: atom_id res chain seq x y z
N MET A 1 3.35 5.16 -18.23
CA MET A 1 1.90 5.37 -18.05
C MET A 1 1.69 5.84 -16.62
N GLY A 2 0.95 6.93 -16.40
CA GLY A 2 0.75 7.52 -15.06
C GLY A 2 -0.41 6.83 -14.33
N GLY A 3 -0.10 5.75 -13.63
CA GLY A 3 -0.99 5.14 -12.63
C GLY A 3 -0.75 5.76 -11.25
N THR A 4 -1.57 5.37 -10.27
CA THR A 4 -1.20 5.53 -8.86
C THR A 4 -1.01 4.15 -8.29
N ALA A 5 0.01 4.00 -7.45
CA ALA A 5 0.32 2.72 -6.85
C ALA A 5 0.56 2.87 -5.35
N LEU A 6 0.47 1.77 -4.61
CA LEU A 6 0.85 1.68 -3.21
C LEU A 6 1.61 0.39 -3.03
N LEU A 7 2.69 0.42 -2.26
CA LEU A 7 3.47 -0.76 -1.95
C LEU A 7 3.21 -1.16 -0.50
N VAL A 8 2.85 -2.41 -0.25
CA VAL A 8 2.79 -2.98 1.10
C VAL A 8 3.95 -3.93 1.28
N LEU A 9 4.82 -3.65 2.24
CA LEU A 9 5.92 -4.52 2.66
C LEU A 9 5.48 -5.37 3.84
N THR A 10 5.71 -6.68 3.78
CA THR A 10 5.24 -7.60 4.82
C THR A 10 6.29 -8.65 5.20
N PRO A 11 6.33 -9.09 6.47
CA PRO A 11 7.17 -10.20 6.90
C PRO A 11 6.70 -11.58 6.43
N HIS A 12 5.56 -11.68 5.73
CA HIS A 12 5.03 -12.94 5.23
C HIS A 12 5.49 -13.24 3.80
N ILE A 13 5.50 -14.53 3.47
CA ILE A 13 5.88 -15.03 2.13
C ILE A 13 4.74 -14.87 1.12
N PRO A 14 5.06 -14.81 -0.20
CA PRO A 14 4.08 -14.67 -1.28
C PRO A 14 2.84 -15.58 -1.17
N GLU A 15 3.05 -16.86 -0.86
CA GLU A 15 1.98 -17.87 -0.82
C GLU A 15 0.97 -17.63 0.29
N HIS A 16 1.36 -16.90 1.33
CA HIS A 16 0.47 -16.50 2.42
C HIS A 16 -0.30 -15.22 2.08
N VAL A 17 0.34 -14.28 1.38
CA VAL A 17 -0.21 -12.93 1.18
C VAL A 17 -1.11 -12.82 -0.04
N GLU A 18 -0.82 -13.56 -1.11
CA GLU A 18 -1.59 -13.44 -2.35
C GLU A 18 -3.09 -13.75 -2.17
N PRO A 19 -3.48 -14.81 -1.43
CA PRO A 19 -4.90 -15.05 -1.14
C PRO A 19 -5.56 -13.89 -0.38
N ILE A 20 -4.82 -13.23 0.52
CA ILE A 20 -5.32 -12.07 1.27
C ILE A 20 -5.57 -10.91 0.31
N VAL A 21 -4.63 -10.62 -0.60
CA VAL A 21 -4.78 -9.53 -1.58
C VAL A 21 -6.01 -9.76 -2.46
N VAL A 22 -6.20 -10.98 -2.97
CA VAL A 22 -7.36 -11.36 -3.78
C VAL A 22 -8.67 -11.19 -3.01
N GLU A 23 -8.72 -11.65 -1.75
CA GLU A 23 -9.89 -11.44 -0.88
C GLU A 23 -10.19 -9.95 -0.68
N GLU A 24 -9.17 -9.12 -0.51
CA GLU A 24 -9.35 -7.67 -0.32
C GLU A 24 -9.80 -6.95 -1.59
N MET A 25 -9.36 -7.41 -2.78
CA MET A 25 -9.89 -6.92 -4.06
C MET A 25 -11.37 -7.25 -4.22
N ILE A 26 -11.76 -8.48 -3.90
CA ILE A 26 -13.17 -8.91 -3.95
C ILE A 26 -13.99 -8.13 -2.93
N ALA A 27 -13.48 -7.92 -1.71
CA ALA A 27 -14.15 -7.16 -0.65
C ALA A 27 -14.34 -5.68 -1.01
N GLU A 28 -13.44 -5.13 -1.84
CA GLU A 28 -13.58 -3.77 -2.40
C GLU A 28 -14.60 -3.72 -3.57
N GLY A 29 -15.18 -4.86 -3.94
CA GLY A 29 -16.15 -4.98 -5.03
C GLY A 29 -15.51 -5.03 -6.41
N LEU A 30 -14.22 -5.36 -6.50
CA LEU A 30 -13.54 -5.58 -7.77
C LEU A 30 -13.87 -6.96 -8.32
N THR A 31 -13.97 -7.05 -9.64
CA THR A 31 -14.17 -8.29 -10.36
C THR A 31 -12.99 -8.56 -11.30
N PRO A 32 -12.45 -9.78 -11.33
CA PRO A 32 -11.36 -10.11 -12.22
C PRO A 32 -11.85 -10.10 -13.67
N ASP A 33 -11.03 -9.59 -14.57
CA ASP A 33 -11.27 -9.69 -16.00
C ASP A 33 -10.98 -11.11 -16.48
N LYS A 34 -11.94 -11.69 -17.19
CA LYS A 34 -11.81 -13.04 -17.73
C LYS A 34 -10.91 -13.10 -18.96
N SER A 35 -10.72 -11.96 -19.62
CA SER A 35 -9.88 -11.84 -20.81
C SER A 35 -8.42 -11.58 -20.48
N ASP A 36 -8.15 -11.02 -19.30
CA ASP A 36 -6.81 -10.76 -18.79
C ASP A 36 -6.79 -10.91 -17.25
N PRO A 37 -6.23 -12.01 -16.71
CA PRO A 37 -6.29 -12.30 -15.27
C PRO A 37 -5.51 -11.30 -14.41
N ASP A 38 -4.64 -10.49 -15.03
CA ASP A 38 -3.84 -9.50 -14.32
C ASP A 38 -4.66 -8.23 -14.00
N PHE A 39 -5.85 -8.08 -14.62
CA PHE A 39 -6.71 -6.90 -14.42
C PHE A 39 -7.97 -7.21 -13.62
N TRP A 40 -8.31 -6.23 -12.78
CA TRP A 40 -9.47 -6.23 -11.90
C TRP A 40 -10.24 -4.94 -12.10
N TYR A 41 -11.57 -5.01 -12.19
CA TYR A 41 -12.40 -3.85 -12.49
C TYR A 41 -13.39 -3.57 -11.37
N SER A 42 -13.47 -2.31 -10.97
CA SER A 42 -14.56 -1.80 -10.12
C SER A 42 -15.88 -1.74 -10.87
N ALA A 43 -16.99 -1.55 -10.14
CA ALA A 43 -18.31 -1.35 -10.71
C ALA A 43 -18.39 -0.16 -11.69
N ASP A 44 -17.55 0.86 -11.49
CA ASP A 44 -17.45 2.04 -12.35
C ASP A 44 -16.47 1.85 -13.53
N GLY A 45 -15.93 0.64 -13.71
CA GLY A 45 -15.04 0.29 -14.81
C GLY A 45 -13.59 0.76 -14.65
N LEU A 46 -13.18 1.21 -13.46
CA LEU A 46 -11.77 1.55 -13.21
C LEU A 46 -10.91 0.27 -13.10
N PRO A 47 -9.79 0.18 -13.84
CA PRO A 47 -8.88 -0.96 -13.82
C PRO A 47 -7.85 -0.88 -12.69
N TYR A 48 -7.74 -1.97 -11.96
CA TYR A 48 -6.79 -2.22 -10.89
C TYR A 48 -5.98 -3.47 -11.21
N ALA A 49 -4.80 -3.57 -10.62
CA ALA A 49 -4.00 -4.79 -10.60
C ALA A 49 -3.23 -4.87 -9.30
N TYR A 50 -2.69 -6.06 -9.02
CA TYR A 50 -1.67 -6.23 -8.00
C TYR A 50 -0.51 -7.04 -8.55
N GLU A 51 0.65 -6.88 -7.93
CA GLU A 51 1.81 -7.72 -8.15
C GLU A 51 2.41 -8.10 -6.79
N VAL A 52 2.76 -9.38 -6.62
CA VAL A 52 3.54 -9.85 -5.47
C VAL A 52 4.96 -10.09 -5.94
N GLN A 53 5.90 -9.40 -5.30
CA GLN A 53 7.28 -9.31 -5.77
C GLN A 53 8.29 -9.44 -4.62
N SER A 54 9.56 -9.54 -4.98
CA SER A 54 10.67 -9.44 -4.03
C SER A 54 10.64 -8.06 -3.35
N PRO A 55 10.95 -7.96 -2.05
CA PRO A 55 10.83 -6.69 -1.34
C PRO A 55 11.80 -5.60 -1.82
N ASP A 56 12.85 -5.97 -2.55
CA ASP A 56 13.88 -5.10 -3.12
C ASP A 56 13.62 -4.69 -4.59
N GLU A 57 12.52 -5.13 -5.21
CA GLU A 57 12.20 -4.80 -6.61
C GLU A 57 11.84 -3.30 -6.77
N GLU A 58 11.06 -2.77 -5.83
CA GLU A 58 10.52 -1.39 -5.84
C GLU A 58 10.87 -0.60 -4.57
N THR A 59 11.76 -1.13 -3.74
CA THR A 59 12.21 -0.51 -2.49
C THR A 59 13.72 -0.43 -2.51
N GLU A 60 14.29 0.74 -2.22
CA GLU A 60 15.74 0.84 -2.16
C GLU A 60 16.29 0.01 -0.98
N PRO A 61 17.50 -0.59 -1.10
CA PRO A 61 18.08 -1.39 -0.02
C PRO A 61 18.18 -0.65 1.32
N GLU A 62 18.44 0.67 1.29
CA GLU A 62 18.57 1.52 2.48
C GLU A 62 17.22 1.71 3.19
N GLU A 63 16.15 1.87 2.42
CA GLU A 63 14.78 1.95 2.90
C GLU A 63 14.32 0.64 3.54
N LEU A 64 14.61 -0.48 2.85
CA LEU A 64 14.30 -1.82 3.32
C LEU A 64 15.10 -2.17 4.59
N GLU A 65 16.35 -1.73 4.70
CA GLU A 65 17.13 -1.88 5.92
C GLU A 65 16.54 -1.05 7.08
N ALA A 66 16.21 0.21 6.83
CA ALA A 66 15.66 1.12 7.83
C ALA A 66 14.36 0.59 8.45
N ILE A 67 13.42 0.14 7.62
CA ILE A 67 12.16 -0.44 8.11
C ILE A 67 12.39 -1.73 8.91
N GLN A 68 13.25 -2.62 8.44
CA GLN A 68 13.55 -3.88 9.15
C GLN A 68 14.24 -3.63 10.50
N GLN A 69 15.10 -2.62 10.59
CA GLN A 69 15.72 -2.22 11.84
C GLN A 69 14.71 -1.61 12.82
N ALA A 70 13.85 -0.72 12.34
CA ALA A 70 12.83 -0.06 13.17
C ALA A 70 11.81 -1.06 13.73
N THR A 71 11.36 -1.99 12.90
CA THR A 71 10.30 -2.96 13.23
C THR A 71 10.83 -4.26 13.86
N ARG A 72 12.14 -4.52 13.71
CA ARG A 72 12.80 -5.78 14.11
C ARG A 72 12.21 -7.03 13.46
N VAL A 73 11.56 -6.87 12.30
CA VAL A 73 11.07 -7.98 11.48
C VAL A 73 11.83 -8.03 10.16
N THR A 74 11.99 -9.25 9.62
CA THR A 74 12.52 -9.41 8.25
C THR A 74 11.37 -9.34 7.27
N ILE A 75 11.42 -8.38 6.36
CA ILE A 75 10.45 -8.28 5.27
C ILE A 75 10.75 -9.39 4.25
N ARG A 76 9.69 -10.03 3.75
CA ARG A 76 9.78 -11.21 2.88
C ARG A 76 9.19 -11.00 1.51
N CYS A 77 8.23 -10.09 1.37
CA CYS A 77 7.68 -9.71 0.06
C CYS A 77 7.16 -8.28 0.05
N GLY A 78 7.03 -7.74 -1.17
CA GLY A 78 6.30 -6.52 -1.47
C GLY A 78 5.04 -6.85 -2.27
N ILE A 79 3.96 -6.11 -1.99
CA ILE A 79 2.69 -6.20 -2.69
C ILE A 79 2.44 -4.83 -3.30
N VAL A 80 2.52 -4.72 -4.61
CA VAL A 80 2.22 -3.48 -5.30
C VAL A 80 0.77 -3.50 -5.73
N LEU A 81 -0.01 -2.55 -5.26
CA LEU A 81 -1.39 -2.33 -5.66
C LEU A 81 -1.42 -1.16 -6.63
N HIS A 82 -2.07 -1.32 -7.78
CA HIS A 82 -2.08 -0.31 -8.84
C HIS A 82 -3.49 0.03 -9.30
N ILE A 83 -3.68 1.29 -9.68
CA ILE A 83 -4.76 1.74 -10.56
C ILE A 83 -4.14 2.40 -11.80
N PHE A 84 -4.47 1.89 -13.00
CA PHE A 84 -3.79 2.29 -14.25
C PHE A 84 -4.16 3.69 -14.74
N VAL A 85 -5.26 4.24 -14.22
CA VAL A 85 -5.64 5.63 -14.43
C VAL A 85 -5.36 6.35 -13.12
N SER A 86 -4.58 7.43 -13.14
CA SER A 86 -4.47 8.36 -11.99
C SER A 86 -5.79 9.12 -11.77
N ASN A 87 -6.87 8.36 -11.54
CA ASN A 87 -8.18 8.85 -11.24
C ASN A 87 -8.26 9.03 -9.73
N ILE A 88 -8.41 10.28 -9.31
CA ILE A 88 -8.58 10.66 -7.90
C ILE A 88 -9.71 9.85 -7.25
N ALA A 89 -10.77 9.50 -7.98
CA ALA A 89 -11.89 8.71 -7.47
C ALA A 89 -11.52 7.27 -7.07
N GLY A 90 -10.47 6.70 -7.67
CA GLY A 90 -10.04 5.33 -7.37
C GLY A 90 -9.00 5.22 -6.25
N ARG A 91 -8.33 6.33 -5.90
CA ARG A 91 -7.32 6.37 -4.83
C ARG A 91 -7.84 5.93 -3.46
N PRO A 92 -9.07 6.28 -3.03
CA PRO A 92 -9.62 5.78 -1.78
C PRO A 92 -9.78 4.25 -1.74
N ALA A 93 -10.19 3.63 -2.86
CA ALA A 93 -10.30 2.17 -2.94
C ALA A 93 -8.92 1.51 -2.83
N LEU A 94 -7.92 2.07 -3.54
CA LEU A 94 -6.54 1.63 -3.45
C LEU A 94 -5.99 1.69 -2.02
N GLY A 95 -6.17 2.84 -1.36
CA GLY A 95 -5.70 3.02 0.02
C GLY A 95 -6.43 2.11 1.02
N ARG A 96 -7.74 1.88 0.86
CA ARG A 96 -8.49 0.93 1.69
C ARG A 96 -7.98 -0.50 1.53
N MET A 97 -7.70 -0.95 0.31
CA MET A 97 -7.10 -2.27 0.07
C MET A 97 -5.72 -2.35 0.71
N ALA A 98 -4.86 -1.35 0.51
CA ALA A 98 -3.52 -1.33 1.11
C ALA A 98 -3.58 -1.40 2.64
N HIS A 99 -4.47 -0.63 3.28
CA HIS A 99 -4.72 -0.68 4.71
C HIS A 99 -5.13 -2.09 5.17
N ARG A 100 -6.13 -2.70 4.53
CA ARG A 100 -6.65 -4.02 4.95
C ARG A 100 -5.62 -5.13 4.72
N VAL A 101 -4.87 -5.08 3.63
CA VAL A 101 -3.74 -5.99 3.39
C VAL A 101 -2.70 -5.81 4.50
N ALA A 102 -2.22 -4.59 4.74
CA ALA A 102 -1.25 -4.30 5.80
C ALA A 102 -1.73 -4.80 7.17
N GLN A 103 -3.01 -4.58 7.50
CA GLN A 103 -3.61 -5.05 8.75
C GLN A 103 -3.59 -6.57 8.89
N ARG A 104 -3.81 -7.30 7.80
CA ARG A 104 -3.90 -8.76 7.79
C ARG A 104 -2.54 -9.45 7.64
N THR A 105 -1.50 -8.70 7.30
CA THR A 105 -0.16 -9.23 7.01
C THR A 105 0.92 -8.59 7.87
N ASP A 106 0.56 -7.92 8.97
CA ASP A 106 1.49 -7.13 9.82
C ASP A 106 2.42 -6.24 8.97
N GLY A 107 1.85 -5.69 7.89
CA GLY A 107 2.56 -5.01 6.81
C GLY A 107 2.65 -3.51 7.03
N TRP A 108 3.53 -2.90 6.25
CA TRP A 108 3.77 -1.46 6.23
C TRP A 108 3.53 -0.95 4.82
N VAL A 109 2.67 0.07 4.72
CA VAL A 109 2.35 0.75 3.47
C VAL A 109 3.38 1.84 3.23
N LEU A 110 4.08 1.76 2.11
CA LEU A 110 4.96 2.82 1.61
C LEU A 110 4.10 3.86 0.89
N VAL A 111 4.20 5.12 1.35
CA VAL A 111 3.51 6.27 0.78
C VAL A 111 4.52 7.36 0.47
N ASP A 112 4.52 7.81 -0.78
CA ASP A 112 5.17 9.04 -1.20
C ASP A 112 4.15 10.20 -1.13
N PHE A 113 4.56 11.32 -0.55
CA PHE A 113 3.75 12.53 -0.46
C PHE A 113 4.36 13.63 -1.31
N TYR A 114 3.57 14.15 -2.26
CA TYR A 114 3.93 15.40 -2.92
C TYR A 114 3.99 16.58 -1.94
N HIS A 115 3.04 16.62 -0.99
CA HIS A 115 3.00 17.57 0.12
C HIS A 115 2.64 16.82 1.42
N ALA A 116 3.65 16.47 2.20
CA ALA A 116 3.51 15.72 3.44
C ALA A 116 2.66 16.50 4.47
N PRO A 117 1.56 15.93 5.00
CA PRO A 117 0.73 16.56 6.03
C PRO A 117 1.46 16.51 7.39
N GLY A 118 2.21 17.56 7.70
CA GLY A 118 3.15 17.56 8.82
C GLY A 118 2.54 17.24 10.19
N ASP A 119 1.35 17.75 10.51
CA ASP A 119 0.71 17.56 11.82
C ASP A 119 0.22 16.12 12.05
N VAL A 120 -0.34 15.49 11.03
CA VAL A 120 -0.78 14.09 11.08
C VAL A 120 0.41 13.16 11.16
N LEU A 121 1.44 13.40 10.35
CA LEU A 121 2.64 12.56 10.32
C LEU A 121 3.45 12.65 11.60
N GLU A 122 3.66 13.86 12.15
CA GLU A 122 4.33 14.03 13.44
C GLU A 122 3.63 13.24 14.56
N ARG A 123 2.30 13.28 14.60
CA ARG A 123 1.52 12.54 15.59
C ARG A 123 1.70 11.02 15.43
N LEU A 124 1.63 10.51 14.19
CA LEU A 124 1.76 9.07 13.92
C LEU A 124 3.20 8.57 14.15
N SER A 125 4.20 9.38 13.82
CA SER A 125 5.61 9.06 14.10
C SER A 125 5.89 8.99 15.59
N ASN A 126 5.32 9.88 16.40
CA ASN A 126 5.44 9.81 17.87
C ASN A 126 4.80 8.53 18.45
N ALA A 127 3.82 7.95 17.77
CA ALA A 127 3.21 6.68 18.16
C ALA A 127 3.99 5.44 17.67
N HIS A 128 5.11 5.62 16.95
CA HIS A 128 5.86 4.57 16.25
C HIS A 128 5.05 3.82 15.17
N GLN A 129 3.99 4.46 14.65
CA GLN A 129 3.10 3.91 13.62
C GLN A 129 3.46 4.41 12.22
N CYS A 130 4.34 5.41 12.14
CA CYS A 130 4.84 5.99 10.90
C CYS A 130 6.34 6.23 10.98
N LEU A 131 7.11 5.64 10.06
CA LEU A 131 8.56 5.84 9.93
C LEU A 131 8.84 6.66 8.67
N GLN A 132 9.62 7.73 8.80
CA GLN A 132 10.13 8.47 7.65
C GLN A 132 11.55 7.99 7.30
N VAL A 133 11.77 7.66 6.04
CA VAL A 133 13.11 7.38 5.49
C VAL A 133 13.27 8.21 4.23
N GLY A 134 14.16 9.20 4.26
CA GLY A 134 14.26 10.19 3.19
C GLY A 134 12.95 10.97 3.02
N GLU A 135 12.38 10.93 1.82
CA GLU A 135 11.11 11.59 1.47
C GLU A 135 9.89 10.64 1.57
N ILE A 136 10.13 9.36 1.86
CA ILE A 136 9.11 8.32 1.90
C ILE A 136 8.66 8.01 3.32
N TYR A 137 7.38 7.67 3.47
CA TYR A 137 6.76 7.31 4.72
C TYR A 137 6.28 5.86 4.70
N PHE A 138 6.70 5.09 5.71
CA PHE A 138 6.19 3.76 5.98
C PHE A 138 5.14 3.85 7.08
N MET A 139 3.91 3.47 6.75
CA MET A 139 2.78 3.50 7.67
C MET A 139 2.34 2.09 8.00
N ASP A 140 2.19 1.77 9.29
CA ASP A 140 1.46 0.55 9.66
C ASP A 140 -0.04 0.68 9.31
N ALA A 141 -0.81 -0.38 9.58
CA ALA A 141 -2.24 -0.38 9.31
C ALA A 141 -3.01 0.74 10.04
N GLU A 142 -2.65 1.05 11.28
CA GLU A 142 -3.36 2.09 12.06
C GLU A 142 -3.04 3.49 11.54
N ALA A 143 -1.78 3.76 11.20
CA ALA A 143 -1.37 5.01 10.56
C ALA A 143 -2.04 5.18 9.19
N MET A 144 -2.11 4.11 8.38
CA MET A 144 -2.79 4.15 7.08
C MET A 144 -4.30 4.38 7.26
N ALA A 145 -4.93 3.77 8.25
CA ALA A 145 -6.34 4.03 8.58
C ALA A 145 -6.57 5.49 9.00
N ALA A 146 -5.69 6.05 9.83
CA ALA A 146 -5.76 7.46 10.20
C ALA A 146 -5.62 8.36 8.97
N TRP A 147 -4.67 8.07 8.08
CA TRP A 147 -4.47 8.82 6.85
C TRP A 147 -5.68 8.77 5.90
N LEU A 148 -6.28 7.58 5.72
CA LEU A 148 -7.48 7.38 4.91
C LEU A 148 -8.67 8.23 5.35
N THR A 149 -8.76 8.55 6.64
CA THR A 149 -9.84 9.39 7.19
C THR A 149 -9.53 10.89 7.15
N HIS A 150 -8.30 11.26 6.79
CA HIS A 150 -7.90 12.65 6.76
C HIS A 150 -8.56 13.41 5.59
N PRO A 151 -9.04 14.66 5.78
CA PRO A 151 -9.68 15.43 4.71
C PRO A 151 -8.80 15.67 3.49
N GLU A 152 -7.48 15.67 3.69
CA GLU A 152 -6.48 15.87 2.63
C GLU A 152 -5.92 14.56 2.08
N PHE A 153 -6.59 13.42 2.34
CA PHE A 153 -6.13 12.12 1.89
C PHE A 153 -5.79 12.14 0.39
N HIS A 154 -4.54 11.81 0.12
CA HIS A 154 -4.02 11.56 -1.20
C HIS A 154 -2.94 10.50 -1.08
N VAL A 155 -2.75 9.75 -2.15
CA VAL A 155 -1.65 8.81 -2.27
C VAL A 155 -0.97 9.06 -3.60
N VAL A 156 0.35 9.03 -3.56
CA VAL A 156 1.23 9.13 -4.72
C VAL A 156 2.16 7.92 -4.65
N LYS A 157 2.40 7.31 -5.81
CA LYS A 157 3.56 6.48 -6.12
C LYS A 157 3.92 6.77 -7.57
#